data_AF-A0A0D8XCL0-F1
#
_entry.id   AF-A0A0D8XCL0-F1
#
_cell.length_a   1.000
_cell.length_b   1.000
_cell.length_c   1.000
_cell.angle_alpha   90.00
_cell.angle_beta   90.00
_cell.angle_gamma   90.00
#
_symmetry.space_group_name_H-M   'P 1'
#
loop_
_entity.id
_entity.type
_entity.pdbx_description
1 polymer ?
#
loop_
_entity_poly.entity_id
_entity_poly.type
_entity_poly.pdbx_seq_one_letter_code
_entity_poly.pdbx_strand_id
1 'polypeptide(L)'
;MAHFLHDNKAEEIEMQDVFDIRVGSIVNQLLFGYGFDRDNLGEFRELKGMISRQIKEFSHPFAVVMLILYRDSLFAFFDRQIEAHEKDIDYSVEDSNDYVEAFLKEKKRRELLGDTQSFSSFSDMQLRNMCFDLWIAGMESTSNTLSWGVVYLLNYPEVQTKIHEEMDREIGSKRIITMSDKNILPYTNAVINEIQRMANLLPMNLPHETRRAVKIDKWNIPAHTGIIAQI
;
A
#
# COMPACT_ATOMS: atom_id res chain seq x y z
N MET A 1 1.04 15.15 10.02
CA MET A 1 0.41 15.86 8.89
C MET A 1 -0.23 17.17 9.34
N ALA A 2 -1.15 17.16 10.31
CA ALA A 2 -1.79 18.39 10.80
C ALA A 2 -0.81 19.50 11.23
N HIS A 3 0.24 19.17 11.99
CA HIS A 3 1.30 20.13 12.34
C HIS A 3 2.03 20.69 11.11
N PHE A 4 2.42 19.83 10.16
CA PHE A 4 3.07 20.28 8.92
C PHE A 4 2.18 21.24 8.12
N LEU A 5 0.90 20.92 7.94
CA LEU A 5 -0.04 21.80 7.22
C LEU A 5 -0.31 23.09 7.99
N HIS A 6 -0.29 23.04 9.33
CA HIS A 6 -0.42 24.22 10.17
C HIS A 6 0.79 25.15 10.06
N ASP A 7 2.00 24.59 10.01
CA ASP A 7 3.25 25.34 9.97
C ASP A 7 3.49 26.00 8.59
N ASN A 8 2.91 25.44 7.52
CA ASN A 8 3.01 25.95 6.16
C ASN A 8 1.70 26.60 5.69
N LYS A 9 0.94 27.21 6.62
CA LYS A 9 -0.31 27.90 6.30
C LYS A 9 -0.06 29.02 5.28
N ALA A 10 -0.84 29.02 4.20
CA ALA A 10 -0.79 29.98 3.09
C ALA A 10 0.43 29.88 2.16
N GLU A 11 1.24 28.83 2.28
CA GLU A 11 2.26 28.49 1.29
C GLU A 11 1.70 27.50 0.25
N GLU A 12 2.28 27.48 -0.95
CA GLU A 12 1.97 26.49 -1.96
C GLU A 12 2.60 25.15 -1.57
N ILE A 13 1.78 24.09 -1.45
CA ILE A 13 2.20 22.78 -0.97
C ILE A 13 1.91 21.73 -2.05
N GLU A 14 2.93 20.97 -2.43
CA GLU A 14 2.76 19.76 -3.23
C GLU A 14 2.19 18.64 -2.35
N MET A 15 0.85 18.47 -2.38
CA MET A 15 0.15 17.51 -1.53
C MET A 15 0.52 16.05 -1.82
N GLN A 16 0.93 15.73 -3.05
CA GLN A 16 1.38 14.38 -3.42
C GLN A 16 2.55 13.92 -2.56
N ASP A 17 3.57 14.76 -2.37
CA ASP A 17 4.73 14.43 -1.55
C ASP A 17 4.35 14.22 -0.08
N VAL A 18 3.39 15.01 0.41
CA VAL A 18 2.86 14.84 1.77
C VAL A 18 2.16 13.48 1.92
N PHE A 19 1.31 13.10 0.95
CA PHE A 19 0.61 11.82 0.98
C PHE A 19 1.56 10.64 0.81
N ASP A 20 2.51 10.72 -0.11
CA ASP A 20 3.48 9.65 -0.37
C ASP A 20 4.26 9.29 0.89
N ILE A 21 4.77 10.30 1.62
CA ILE A 21 5.49 10.07 2.87
C ILE A 21 4.58 9.45 3.93
N ARG A 22 3.34 9.95 4.07
CA ARG A 22 2.43 9.50 5.13
C ARG A 22 1.89 8.10 4.89
N VAL A 23 1.47 7.81 3.67
CA VAL A 23 1.02 6.47 3.27
C VAL A 23 2.21 5.51 3.33
N GLY A 24 3.36 5.89 2.77
CA GLY A 24 4.58 5.10 2.84
C GLY A 24 4.98 4.76 4.28
N SER A 25 4.84 5.72 5.20
CA SER A 25 5.07 5.49 6.64
C SER A 25 4.10 4.48 7.26
N ILE A 26 2.81 4.52 6.91
CA ILE A 26 1.81 3.57 7.42
C ILE A 26 2.12 2.16 6.95
N VAL A 27 2.45 2.00 5.66
CA VAL A 27 2.80 0.69 5.10
C VAL A 27 4.12 0.18 5.68
N ASN A 28 5.12 1.06 5.83
CA ASN A 28 6.39 0.69 6.44
C ASN A 28 6.24 0.35 7.93
N GLN A 29 5.35 1.04 8.65
CA GLN A 29 5.06 0.73 10.04
C GLN A 29 4.36 -0.62 10.21
N LEU A 30 3.46 -0.97 9.29
CA LEU A 30 2.86 -2.31 9.23
C LEU A 30 3.91 -3.40 8.97
N LEU A 31 4.88 -3.12 8.09
CA LEU A 31 5.88 -4.10 7.66
C LEU A 31 7.03 -4.27 8.65
N PHE A 32 7.52 -3.18 9.22
CA PHE A 32 8.80 -3.10 9.94
C PHE A 32 8.72 -2.35 11.28
N GLY A 33 7.52 -1.97 11.72
CA GLY A 33 7.31 -1.34 13.02
C GLY A 33 7.66 0.16 13.10
N TYR A 34 8.14 0.81 12.02
CA TYR A 34 8.44 2.25 12.01
C TYR A 34 7.92 3.00 10.78
N GLY A 35 7.64 4.28 10.96
CA GLY A 35 7.30 5.21 9.89
C GLY A 35 8.46 6.13 9.51
N PHE A 36 8.28 6.91 8.44
CA PHE A 36 9.27 7.89 8.01
C PHE A 36 9.01 9.26 8.64
N ASP A 37 10.05 9.85 9.19
CA ASP A 37 10.09 11.18 9.78
C ASP A 37 11.18 12.04 9.11
N ARG A 38 11.65 13.10 9.77
CA ARG A 38 12.66 14.00 9.19
C ARG A 38 14.05 13.36 9.12
N ASP A 39 14.37 12.43 10.01
CA ASP A 39 15.70 11.89 10.20
C ASP A 39 15.98 10.74 9.22
N ASN A 40 14.95 9.96 8.87
CA ASN A 40 15.05 8.84 7.93
C ASN A 40 14.35 9.11 6.57
N LEU A 41 14.01 10.36 6.25
CA LEU A 41 13.32 10.70 4.99
C LEU A 41 14.12 10.35 3.73
N GLY A 42 15.45 10.33 3.83
CA GLY A 42 16.33 9.96 2.73
C GLY A 42 16.10 8.53 2.25
N GLU A 43 15.85 7.62 3.19
CA GLU A 43 15.55 6.20 2.94
C GLU A 43 14.26 6.04 2.16
N PHE A 44 13.20 6.75 2.57
CA PHE A 44 11.93 6.78 1.85
C PHE A 44 12.11 7.26 0.40
N ARG A 45 12.87 8.35 0.20
CA ARG A 45 13.11 8.92 -1.13
C ARG A 45 13.90 7.98 -2.03
N GLU A 46 14.87 7.27 -1.47
CA GLU A 46 15.64 6.26 -2.20
C GLU A 46 14.73 5.11 -2.66
N LEU A 47 13.95 4.54 -1.73
CA LEU A 47 13.04 3.44 -2.01
C LEU A 47 11.96 3.83 -3.03
N LYS A 48 11.28 4.96 -2.82
CA LYS A 48 10.29 5.53 -3.75
C LYS A 48 10.93 5.79 -5.11
N GLY A 49 12.13 6.37 -5.15
CA GLY A 49 12.85 6.68 -6.39
C GLY A 49 13.17 5.43 -7.21
N MET A 50 13.55 4.33 -6.57
CA MET A 50 13.75 3.04 -7.23
C MET A 50 12.44 2.49 -7.80
N ILE A 51 11.36 2.54 -7.04
CA ILE A 51 10.04 2.00 -7.43
C ILE A 51 9.41 2.81 -8.56
N SER A 52 9.38 4.14 -8.47
CA SER A 52 8.80 4.98 -9.52
C SER A 52 9.56 4.86 -10.84
N ARG A 53 10.87 4.55 -10.80
CA ARG A 53 11.63 4.22 -12.01
C ARG A 53 11.14 2.93 -12.65
N GLN A 54 10.89 1.89 -11.86
CA GLN A 54 10.36 0.61 -12.37
C GLN A 54 8.96 0.76 -12.98
N ILE A 55 8.07 1.53 -12.36
CA ILE A 55 6.68 1.70 -12.82
C ILE A 55 6.60 2.49 -14.12
N LYS A 56 7.44 3.53 -14.30
CA LYS A 56 7.54 4.24 -15.58
C LYS A 56 7.98 3.32 -16.72
N GLU A 57 8.89 2.40 -16.41
CA GLU A 57 9.36 1.42 -17.38
C GLU A 57 8.35 0.30 -17.61
N PHE A 58 7.43 -0.01 -16.68
CA PHE A 58 6.46 -1.11 -16.75
C PHE A 58 5.59 -1.11 -18.02
N SER A 59 5.32 0.06 -18.61
CA SER A 59 4.59 0.19 -19.87
C SER A 59 5.42 -0.15 -21.12
N HIS A 60 6.74 -0.31 -20.97
CA HIS A 60 7.67 -0.59 -22.06
C HIS A 60 8.05 -2.07 -22.09
N PRO A 61 8.26 -2.67 -23.28
CA PRO A 61 8.68 -4.08 -23.41
C PRO A 61 9.98 -4.41 -22.66
N PHE A 62 10.83 -3.41 -22.42
CA PHE A 62 12.09 -3.56 -21.69
C PHE A 62 11.93 -3.56 -20.16
N ALA A 63 10.73 -3.30 -19.62
CA ALA A 63 10.47 -3.33 -18.18
C ALA A 63 10.93 -4.62 -17.52
N VAL A 64 10.65 -5.75 -18.17
CA VAL A 64 11.02 -7.08 -17.68
C VAL A 64 12.55 -7.22 -17.57
N VAL A 65 13.29 -6.64 -18.51
CA VAL A 65 14.76 -6.62 -18.48
C VAL A 65 15.28 -5.71 -17.36
N MET A 66 14.66 -4.53 -17.18
CA MET A 66 15.03 -3.60 -16.10
C MET A 66 14.72 -4.17 -14.71
N LEU A 67 13.62 -4.91 -14.56
CA LEU A 67 13.26 -5.58 -13.32
C LEU A 67 14.28 -6.66 -12.94
N ILE A 68 14.83 -7.37 -13.94
CA ILE A 68 15.91 -8.35 -13.73
C ILE A 68 17.24 -7.65 -13.38
N LEU A 69 17.61 -6.59 -14.09
CA LEU A 69 18.91 -5.93 -13.93
C LEU A 69 19.05 -5.15 -12.62
N TYR A 70 17.95 -4.55 -12.14
CA TYR A 70 17.95 -3.74 -10.91
C TYR A 70 17.33 -4.47 -9.71
N ARG A 71 17.06 -5.77 -9.86
CA ARG A 71 16.46 -6.63 -8.84
C ARG A 71 17.17 -6.49 -7.50
N ASP A 72 18.48 -6.70 -7.50
CA ASP A 72 19.27 -6.76 -6.26
C ASP A 72 19.27 -5.41 -5.53
N SER A 73 19.33 -4.30 -6.27
CA SER A 73 19.24 -2.96 -5.69
C SER A 73 17.87 -2.65 -5.08
N LEU A 74 16.80 -3.09 -5.75
CA LEU A 74 15.42 -2.86 -5.31
C LEU A 74 15.11 -3.64 -4.03
N PHE A 75 15.59 -4.88 -3.96
CA PHE A 75 15.35 -5.79 -2.84
C PHE A 75 16.28 -5.56 -1.65
N ALA A 76 17.46 -4.95 -1.85
CA ALA A 76 18.44 -4.69 -0.80
C ALA A 76 17.87 -3.89 0.39
N PHE A 77 16.91 -2.99 0.15
CA PHE A 77 16.22 -2.30 1.24
C PHE A 77 15.51 -3.30 2.17
N PHE A 78 14.64 -4.14 1.60
CA PHE A 78 13.86 -5.11 2.35
C PHE A 78 14.73 -6.18 3.02
N ASP A 79 15.79 -6.63 2.34
CA ASP A 79 16.76 -7.57 2.89
C ASP A 79 17.42 -7.01 4.17
N ARG A 80 17.90 -5.76 4.14
CA ARG A 80 18.49 -5.11 5.33
C ARG A 80 17.50 -5.01 6.49
N GLN A 81 16.24 -4.69 6.21
CA GLN A 81 15.22 -4.59 7.25
C GLN A 81 14.90 -5.96 7.85
N ILE A 82 14.79 -7.01 7.03
CA ILE A 82 14.57 -8.38 7.49
C ILE A 82 15.74 -8.84 8.36
N GLU A 83 16.99 -8.63 7.92
CA GLU A 83 18.18 -8.98 8.70
C GLU A 83 18.26 -8.26 10.06
N ALA A 84 17.75 -7.03 10.15
CA ALA A 84 17.65 -6.31 11.42
C ALA A 84 16.63 -6.98 12.36
N HIS A 85 15.45 -7.35 11.85
CA HIS A 85 14.42 -8.03 12.64
C HIS A 85 14.90 -9.41 13.11
N GLU A 86 15.61 -10.16 12.26
CA GLU A 86 16.16 -11.47 12.63
C GLU A 86 17.15 -11.41 13.81
N LYS A 87 17.82 -10.28 14.02
CA LYS A 87 18.77 -10.09 15.13
C LYS A 87 18.08 -9.74 16.44
N ASP A 88 16.98 -9.01 16.37
CA ASP A 88 16.30 -8.43 17.55
C ASP A 88 15.05 -9.20 17.98
N ILE A 89 14.56 -10.13 17.16
CA ILE A 89 13.32 -10.88 17.39
C ILE A 89 13.36 -11.78 18.64
N ASP A 90 12.35 -11.62 19.50
CA ASP A 90 12.10 -12.53 20.63
C ASP A 90 11.06 -13.60 20.24
N TYR A 91 11.55 -14.81 19.98
CA TYR A 91 10.71 -15.96 19.63
C TYR A 91 9.95 -16.57 20.82
N SER A 92 10.17 -16.11 22.05
CA SER A 92 9.45 -16.61 23.23
C SER A 92 8.09 -15.94 23.44
N VAL A 93 7.90 -14.74 22.87
CA VAL A 93 6.66 -13.97 22.92
C VAL A 93 5.80 -14.30 21.71
N GLU A 94 4.51 -14.58 21.91
CA GLU A 94 3.58 -14.90 20.82
C GLU A 94 3.19 -13.66 20.00
N ASP A 95 3.00 -12.52 20.67
CA ASP A 95 2.64 -11.27 20.02
C ASP A 95 3.75 -10.78 19.07
N SER A 96 3.36 -10.22 17.92
CA SER A 96 4.26 -9.60 16.95
C SER A 96 3.92 -8.13 16.79
N ASN A 97 4.94 -7.29 16.67
CA ASN A 97 4.77 -5.85 16.52
C ASN A 97 4.52 -5.44 15.06
N ASP A 98 4.97 -6.26 14.11
CA ASP A 98 4.86 -6.00 12.68
C ASP A 98 4.75 -7.32 11.87
N TYR A 99 4.56 -7.15 10.56
CA TYR A 99 4.41 -8.25 9.61
C TYR A 99 5.65 -9.15 9.53
N VAL A 100 6.85 -8.57 9.53
CA VAL A 100 8.10 -9.33 9.40
C VAL A 100 8.30 -10.23 10.62
N GLU A 101 8.11 -9.69 11.82
CA GLU A 101 8.18 -10.46 13.05
C GLU A 101 7.16 -11.61 13.05
N ALA A 102 5.92 -11.33 12.65
CA ALA A 102 4.87 -12.35 12.56
C ALA A 102 5.24 -13.47 11.57
N PHE A 103 5.78 -13.11 10.41
CA PHE A 103 6.22 -14.07 9.41
C PHE A 103 7.37 -14.95 9.91
N LEU A 104 8.39 -14.35 10.54
CA LEU A 104 9.54 -15.06 11.07
C LEU A 104 9.15 -16.03 12.20
N LYS A 105 8.24 -15.62 13.10
CA LYS A 105 7.70 -16.51 14.15
C LYS A 105 6.93 -17.69 13.55
N GLU A 106 6.08 -17.42 12.56
CA GLU A 106 5.32 -18.48 11.88
C GLU A 106 6.24 -19.43 11.10
N LYS A 107 7.28 -18.91 10.42
CA LYS A 107 8.32 -19.72 9.76
C LYS A 107 8.97 -20.68 10.77
N LYS A 108 9.45 -20.17 11.90
CA LYS A 108 10.08 -20.99 12.96
C LYS A 108 9.11 -22.02 13.53
N ARG A 109 7.86 -21.65 13.78
CA ARG A 109 6.82 -22.57 14.28
C ARG A 109 6.62 -23.76 13.34
N ARG A 110 6.60 -23.51 12.02
CA ARG A 110 6.44 -24.58 11.01
C ARG A 110 7.67 -25.47 10.89
N GLU A 111 8.87 -24.89 10.97
CA GLU A 111 10.12 -25.66 11.01
C GLU A 111 10.12 -26.64 12.20
N LEU A 112 9.68 -26.19 13.38
CA LEU A 112 9.56 -27.04 14.57
C LEU A 112 8.53 -28.16 14.43
N LEU A 113 7.47 -27.96 13.64
CA LEU A 113 6.45 -28.97 13.36
C LEU A 113 6.87 -29.97 12.25
N GLY A 114 8.04 -29.79 11.64
CA GLY A 114 8.52 -30.65 10.57
C GLY A 114 7.73 -30.52 9.27
N ASP A 115 7.04 -29.40 9.05
CA ASP A 115 6.28 -29.14 7.83
C ASP A 115 7.22 -28.84 6.65
N THR A 116 7.67 -29.91 5.98
CA THR A 116 8.57 -29.84 4.83
C THR A 116 7.88 -29.36 3.54
N GLN A 117 6.54 -29.28 3.48
CA GLN A 117 5.85 -28.64 2.35
C GLN A 117 5.92 -27.10 2.43
N SER A 118 6.21 -26.55 3.62
CA SER A 118 6.30 -25.12 3.90
C SER A 118 7.56 -24.42 3.37
N PHE A 119 8.61 -25.13 2.93
CA PHE A 119 9.84 -24.48 2.43
C PHE A 119 9.59 -23.58 1.21
N SER A 120 8.52 -23.83 0.46
CA SER A 120 8.11 -22.94 -0.64
C SER A 120 7.30 -21.73 -0.20
N SER A 121 6.53 -21.85 0.90
CA SER A 121 5.49 -20.91 1.31
C SER A 121 5.87 -20.00 2.49
N PHE A 122 6.99 -20.28 3.17
CA PHE A 122 7.56 -19.48 4.25
C PHE A 122 9.09 -19.39 4.13
N SER A 123 9.57 -18.99 2.94
CA SER A 123 11.00 -18.77 2.68
C SER A 123 11.38 -17.29 2.83
N ASP A 124 12.68 -17.02 3.02
CA ASP A 124 13.20 -15.64 3.09
C ASP A 124 12.96 -14.89 1.78
N MET A 125 13.07 -15.60 0.65
CA MET A 125 12.72 -15.06 -0.66
C MET A 125 11.27 -14.60 -0.70
N GLN A 126 10.35 -15.37 -0.13
CA GLN A 126 8.95 -15.01 -0.10
C GLN A 126 8.67 -13.87 0.84
N LEU A 127 9.24 -13.87 2.06
CA LEU A 127 9.10 -12.76 3.00
C LEU A 127 9.49 -11.45 2.34
N ARG A 128 10.67 -11.42 1.72
CA ARG A 128 11.16 -10.25 0.98
C ARG A 128 10.24 -9.82 -0.15
N ASN A 129 9.79 -10.77 -0.97
CA ASN A 129 8.86 -10.47 -2.06
C ASN A 129 7.53 -9.92 -1.53
N MET A 130 7.00 -10.47 -0.43
CA MET A 130 5.78 -9.98 0.20
C MET A 130 5.95 -8.58 0.78
N CYS A 131 7.09 -8.26 1.41
CA CYS A 131 7.39 -6.92 1.88
C CYS A 131 7.41 -5.92 0.71
N PHE A 132 8.06 -6.27 -0.39
CA PHE A 132 8.05 -5.45 -1.61
C PHE A 132 6.64 -5.27 -2.17
N ASP A 133 5.89 -6.36 -2.36
CA ASP A 133 4.54 -6.36 -2.93
C ASP A 133 3.56 -5.52 -2.10
N LEU A 134 3.60 -5.66 -0.77
CA LEU A 134 2.75 -4.88 0.14
C LEU A 134 3.13 -3.40 0.12
N TRP A 135 4.43 -3.09 0.06
CA TRP A 135 4.90 -1.71 0.02
C TRP A 135 4.47 -1.01 -1.28
N ILE A 136 4.76 -1.59 -2.44
CA ILE A 136 4.41 -1.01 -3.74
C ILE A 136 2.90 -0.90 -3.93
N ALA A 137 2.15 -1.96 -3.61
CA ALA A 137 0.70 -1.98 -3.80
C ALA A 137 -0.02 -1.00 -2.86
N GLY A 138 0.41 -0.93 -1.59
CA GLY A 138 -0.23 -0.07 -0.59
C GLY A 138 0.11 1.40 -0.73
N MET A 139 1.36 1.73 -1.09
CA MET A 139 1.87 3.11 -1.08
C MET A 139 1.32 3.93 -2.26
N GLU A 140 1.61 3.52 -3.49
CA GLU A 140 1.30 4.36 -4.66
C GLU A 140 -0.21 4.49 -4.89
N SER A 141 -0.96 3.38 -4.79
CA SER A 141 -2.40 3.37 -5.07
C SER A 141 -3.18 4.27 -4.10
N THR A 142 -2.87 4.19 -2.80
CA THR A 142 -3.54 4.97 -1.77
C THR A 142 -3.16 6.45 -1.88
N SER A 143 -1.87 6.75 -2.08
CA SER A 143 -1.42 8.13 -2.21
C SER A 143 -2.04 8.83 -3.43
N ASN A 144 -2.04 8.17 -4.59
CA ASN A 144 -2.69 8.70 -5.80
C ASN A 144 -4.19 8.90 -5.60
N THR A 145 -4.87 8.00 -4.87
CA THR A 145 -6.29 8.16 -4.55
C THR A 145 -6.53 9.41 -3.68
N LEU A 146 -5.68 9.65 -2.68
CA LEU A 146 -5.77 10.84 -1.83
C LEU A 146 -5.54 12.12 -2.63
N SER A 147 -4.55 12.13 -3.54
CA SER A 147 -4.30 13.25 -4.43
C SER A 147 -5.49 13.56 -5.33
N TRP A 148 -6.10 12.55 -5.96
CA TRP A 148 -7.36 12.73 -6.71
C TRP A 148 -8.48 13.24 -5.81
N GLY A 149 -8.56 12.76 -4.57
CA GLY A 149 -9.51 13.26 -3.58
C GLY A 149 -9.37 14.77 -3.36
N VAL A 150 -8.15 15.27 -3.19
CA VAL A 150 -7.88 16.72 -3.09
C VAL A 150 -8.29 17.44 -4.36
N VAL A 151 -7.91 16.93 -5.55
CA VAL A 151 -8.30 17.54 -6.83
C VAL A 151 -9.81 17.65 -6.95
N TYR A 152 -10.57 16.60 -6.64
CA TYR A 152 -12.02 16.64 -6.71
C TYR A 152 -12.62 17.60 -5.68
N LEU A 153 -12.16 17.61 -4.44
CA LEU A 153 -12.68 18.53 -3.43
C LEU A 153 -12.40 20.00 -3.76
N LEU A 154 -11.27 20.30 -4.41
CA LEU A 154 -10.97 21.65 -4.91
C LEU A 154 -11.90 22.08 -6.06
N ASN A 155 -12.33 21.13 -6.90
CA ASN A 155 -13.24 21.39 -8.01
C ASN A 155 -14.73 21.38 -7.60
N TYR A 156 -15.06 20.78 -6.45
CA TYR A 156 -16.43 20.70 -5.91
C TYR A 156 -16.49 21.18 -4.45
N PRO A 157 -16.29 22.49 -4.17
CA PRO A 157 -16.25 23.02 -2.81
C PRO A 157 -17.52 22.74 -2.00
N GLU A 158 -18.69 22.66 -2.64
CA GLU A 158 -19.95 22.33 -2.00
C GLU A 158 -19.98 20.90 -1.42
N VAL A 159 -19.23 19.97 -2.03
CA VAL A 159 -19.04 18.62 -1.49
C VAL A 159 -18.18 18.69 -0.24
N GLN A 160 -17.10 19.46 -0.28
CA GLN A 160 -16.23 19.67 0.87
C GLN A 160 -17.00 20.31 2.05
N THR A 161 -17.84 21.32 1.80
CA THR A 161 -18.69 21.93 2.83
C THR A 161 -19.57 20.89 3.53
N LYS A 162 -20.23 20.02 2.76
CA LYS A 162 -21.11 18.97 3.33
C LYS A 162 -20.35 17.92 4.14
N ILE A 163 -19.11 17.59 3.74
CA ILE A 163 -18.23 16.72 4.54
C ILE A 163 -17.96 17.38 5.91
N HIS A 164 -17.59 18.66 5.91
CA HIS A 164 -17.35 19.38 7.16
C HIS A 164 -18.61 19.49 8.03
N GLU A 165 -19.77 19.79 7.44
CA GLU A 165 -21.06 19.82 8.15
C GLU A 165 -21.41 18.47 8.80
N GLU A 166 -21.16 17.36 8.10
CA GLU A 166 -21.36 16.01 8.66
C GLU A 166 -20.38 15.73 9.80
N MET A 167 -19.09 16.01 9.60
CA MET A 167 -18.07 15.81 10.63
C MET A 167 -18.33 16.65 11.89
N ASP A 168 -18.70 17.92 11.73
CA ASP A 168 -18.99 18.82 12.84
C ASP A 168 -20.24 18.38 13.62
N ARG A 169 -21.26 17.87 12.92
CA ARG A 169 -22.49 17.37 13.53
C ARG A 169 -22.29 16.09 14.32
N GLU A 170 -21.59 15.11 13.75
CA GLU A 170 -21.51 13.76 14.31
C GLU A 170 -20.33 13.59 15.30
N ILE A 171 -19.22 14.31 15.09
CA ILE A 171 -17.99 14.18 15.87
C ILE A 171 -17.67 15.49 16.62
N GLY A 172 -17.79 16.62 15.92
CA GLY A 172 -17.34 17.93 16.40
C GLY A 172 -15.82 17.98 16.60
N SER A 173 -15.34 18.96 17.38
CA SER A 173 -13.88 19.18 17.59
C SER A 173 -13.31 18.54 18.87
N LYS A 174 -14.04 17.61 19.50
CA LYS A 174 -13.68 17.11 20.86
C LYS A 174 -12.59 16.04 20.85
N ARG A 175 -12.45 15.30 19.76
CA ARG A 175 -11.52 14.17 19.62
C ARG A 175 -11.13 13.96 18.17
N ILE A 176 -10.09 13.17 17.96
CA ILE A 176 -9.70 12.68 16.63
C ILE A 176 -10.74 11.71 16.06
N ILE A 177 -10.83 11.67 14.73
CA ILE A 177 -11.65 10.72 13.98
C ILE A 177 -11.05 9.32 14.12
N THR A 178 -11.90 8.31 14.29
CA THR A 178 -11.48 6.90 14.36
C THR A 178 -12.34 6.03 13.43
N MET A 179 -11.93 4.78 13.22
CA MET A 179 -12.69 3.85 12.38
C MET A 179 -14.09 3.52 12.91
N SER A 180 -14.37 3.73 14.22
CA SER A 180 -15.72 3.55 14.77
C SER A 180 -16.71 4.60 14.24
N ASP A 181 -16.21 5.74 13.75
CA ASP A 181 -17.05 6.81 13.21
C ASP A 181 -17.54 6.51 11.79
N LYS A 182 -16.96 5.51 11.13
CA LYS A 182 -17.28 5.19 9.73
C LYS A 182 -18.78 5.09 9.50
N ASN A 183 -19.52 4.36 10.34
CA ASN A 183 -20.94 4.11 10.10
C ASN A 183 -21.84 5.33 10.38
N ILE A 184 -21.35 6.32 11.13
CA ILE A 184 -22.10 7.56 11.41
C ILE A 184 -21.76 8.68 10.42
N LEU A 185 -20.88 8.44 9.45
CA LEU A 185 -20.49 9.39 8.39
C LEU A 185 -20.90 8.90 6.98
N PRO A 186 -22.19 8.70 6.71
CA PRO A 186 -22.65 8.14 5.43
C PRO A 186 -22.30 9.02 4.22
N TYR A 187 -22.35 10.35 4.33
CA TYR A 187 -22.02 11.24 3.22
C TYR A 187 -20.53 11.22 2.91
N THR A 188 -19.69 11.31 3.93
CA THR A 188 -18.23 11.22 3.80
C THR A 188 -17.81 9.88 3.19
N ASN A 189 -18.44 8.78 3.61
CA ASN A 189 -18.22 7.47 2.97
C ASN A 189 -18.63 7.49 1.49
N ALA A 190 -19.78 8.08 1.15
CA ALA A 190 -20.21 8.18 -0.23
C ALA A 190 -19.20 8.97 -1.08
N VAL A 191 -18.66 10.07 -0.56
CA VAL A 191 -17.63 10.86 -1.25
C VAL A 191 -16.34 10.05 -1.44
N ILE A 192 -15.86 9.31 -0.43
CA ILE A 192 -14.66 8.47 -0.57
C ILE A 192 -14.86 7.41 -1.66
N ASN A 193 -16.02 6.74 -1.68
CA ASN A 193 -16.34 5.76 -2.72
C ASN A 193 -16.41 6.42 -4.10
N GLU A 194 -16.97 7.63 -4.21
CA GLU A 194 -17.06 8.35 -5.48
C GLU A 194 -15.69 8.83 -5.98
N ILE A 195 -14.79 9.26 -5.08
CA ILE A 195 -13.39 9.57 -5.42
C ILE A 195 -12.72 8.35 -6.04
N GLN A 196 -12.85 7.17 -5.44
CA GLN A 196 -12.28 5.93 -5.98
C GLN A 196 -12.90 5.58 -7.35
N ARG A 197 -14.22 5.70 -7.49
CA ARG A 197 -14.94 5.44 -8.74
C ARG A 197 -14.50 6.38 -9.88
N MET A 198 -14.31 7.66 -9.59
CA MET A 198 -13.93 8.65 -10.59
C MET A 198 -12.44 8.63 -10.93
N ALA A 199 -11.58 8.43 -9.93
CA ALA A 199 -10.14 8.36 -10.13
C ALA A 199 -9.75 7.18 -11.03
N ASN A 200 -10.49 6.06 -10.93
CA ASN A 200 -10.31 4.82 -11.69
C ASN A 200 -8.84 4.54 -12.03
N LEU A 201 -8.00 4.40 -10.99
CA LEU A 201 -6.54 4.35 -11.14
C LEU A 201 -6.05 3.15 -11.96
N LEU A 202 -6.81 2.05 -11.96
CA LEU A 202 -6.48 0.81 -12.66
C LEU A 202 -7.64 0.41 -13.59
N PRO A 203 -7.92 1.19 -14.66
CA PRO A 203 -9.08 0.94 -15.52
C PRO A 203 -8.97 -0.38 -16.27
N MET A 204 -7.75 -0.87 -16.46
CA MET A 204 -7.44 -2.25 -16.80
C MET A 204 -6.86 -2.90 -15.55
N ASN A 205 -7.62 -3.81 -14.94
CA ASN A 205 -7.20 -4.50 -13.73
C ASN A 205 -5.96 -5.39 -14.01
N LEU A 206 -5.38 -5.96 -12.96
CA LEU A 206 -4.25 -6.87 -13.09
C LEU A 206 -4.61 -8.09 -13.96
N PRO A 207 -3.69 -8.59 -14.80
CA PRO A 207 -3.93 -9.79 -15.58
C PRO A 207 -4.22 -11.02 -14.70
N HIS A 208 -5.25 -11.77 -15.07
CA HIS A 208 -5.61 -13.06 -14.50
C HIS A 208 -5.43 -14.18 -15.54
N GLU A 209 -5.42 -15.43 -15.08
CA GLU A 209 -5.39 -16.62 -15.94
C GLU A 209 -6.47 -17.62 -15.51
N THR A 210 -7.19 -18.21 -16.46
CA THR A 210 -8.16 -19.27 -16.16
C THR A 210 -7.44 -20.55 -15.72
N ARG A 211 -7.72 -21.04 -14.49
CA ARG A 211 -7.11 -22.30 -14.00
C ARG A 211 -7.70 -23.57 -14.60
N ARG A 212 -8.87 -23.45 -15.25
CA ARG A 212 -9.60 -24.53 -15.94
C ARG A 212 -10.50 -23.92 -17.01
N ALA A 213 -11.02 -24.75 -17.91
CA ALA A 213 -12.05 -24.29 -18.84
C ALA A 213 -13.28 -23.78 -18.07
N VAL A 214 -13.77 -22.60 -18.45
CA VAL A 214 -14.92 -21.92 -17.83
C VAL A 214 -15.85 -21.38 -18.91
N LYS A 215 -17.14 -21.36 -18.62
CA LYS A 215 -18.13 -20.71 -19.48
C LYS A 215 -18.48 -19.36 -18.89
N ILE A 216 -18.23 -18.29 -19.63
CA ILE A 216 -18.64 -16.92 -19.27
C ILE A 216 -19.70 -16.48 -20.27
N ASP A 217 -20.93 -16.29 -19.79
CA ASP A 217 -22.10 -16.04 -20.64
C ASP A 217 -22.22 -17.10 -21.75
N LYS A 218 -22.17 -16.70 -23.02
CA LYS A 218 -22.24 -17.61 -24.18
C LYS A 218 -20.88 -18.17 -24.61
N TRP A 219 -19.78 -17.74 -24.01
CA TRP A 219 -18.42 -18.07 -24.43
C TRP A 219 -17.82 -19.20 -23.60
N ASN A 220 -17.21 -20.18 -24.26
CA ASN A 220 -16.37 -21.18 -23.62
C ASN A 220 -14.93 -20.71 -23.66
N ILE A 221 -14.35 -20.46 -22.50
CA ILE A 221 -12.97 -19.99 -22.34
C ILE A 221 -12.12 -21.20 -21.90
N PRO A 222 -11.07 -21.57 -22.66
CA PRO A 222 -10.17 -22.65 -22.28
C PRO A 222 -9.46 -22.41 -20.95
N ALA A 223 -8.85 -23.45 -20.40
CA ALA A 223 -7.84 -23.28 -19.36
C ALA A 223 -6.63 -22.49 -19.91
N HIS A 224 -5.90 -21.82 -19.03
CA HIS A 224 -4.69 -21.06 -19.35
C HIS A 224 -4.90 -19.86 -20.28
N THR A 225 -6.12 -19.30 -20.28
CA THR A 225 -6.43 -18.08 -21.02
C THR A 225 -6.18 -16.86 -20.15
N GLY A 226 -5.37 -15.93 -20.64
CA GLY A 226 -5.15 -14.62 -20.01
C GLY A 226 -6.42 -13.75 -20.10
N ILE A 227 -6.83 -13.17 -18.98
CA ILE A 227 -8.02 -12.33 -18.84
C ILE A 227 -7.60 -11.02 -18.20
N ILE A 228 -8.00 -9.90 -18.80
CA ILE A 228 -7.85 -8.57 -18.19
C ILE A 228 -9.24 -7.98 -18.07
N ALA A 229 -9.69 -7.73 -16.84
CA ALA A 229 -10.97 -7.10 -16.60
C ALA A 229 -10.83 -5.58 -16.74
N GLN A 230 -11.70 -4.98 -17.53
CA GLN A 230 -11.89 -3.54 -17.50
C GLN A 230 -12.80 -3.20 -16.32
N ILE A 231 -12.36 -2.29 -15.44
CA ILE A 231 -13.09 -1.90 -14.23
C ILE A 231 -13.41 -0.39 -14.22
#